data_AF-A0A955DQN0-F1
#
_entry.id   AF-A0A955DQN0-F1
#
_cell.length_a   1.000
_cell.length_b   1.000
_cell.length_c   1.000
_cell.angle_alpha   90.00
_cell.angle_beta   90.00
_cell.angle_gamma   90.00
#
_symmetry.space_group_name_H-M   'P 1'
#
loop_
_entity.id
_entity.type
_entity.pdbx_description
1 polymer ?
#
loop_
_entity_poly.entity_id
_entity_poly.type
_entity_poly.pdbx_seq_one_letter_code
_entity_poly.pdbx_strand_id
1 'polypeptide(L)'
;MPCTPKKSSTVSLPVVQSSAGDAPRIRHSRMGWKRAAVLGTVQLLIIARILHWYFTGKGETVAPVEPSEAIRTVSDGVITAGAIFFAIALASTAILGRWFCGWGCHIVMLQDACLWLCRKFGLRPRPFRSRLLLYIPLLLGLYMFIWPLAYRFAIVPATQALSSSLGRDHAIPSAIRSSFGFFNVRIHEGPIPPLQRDWELTKTDFWATFPGWAVGIPFLLVCGFGTVYFLGAKGYCTYGCPYGGLFAPLDALA
;
A
#
# COMPACT_ATOMS: atom_id res chain seq x y z
N MET A 1 -51.49 16.67 33.26
CA MET A 1 -51.38 15.21 33.14
C MET A 1 -49.89 14.85 33.07
N PRO A 2 -49.29 14.24 34.11
CA PRO A 2 -47.88 13.85 34.07
C PRO A 2 -47.72 12.53 33.30
N CYS A 3 -46.82 12.52 32.32
CA CYS A 3 -46.46 11.33 31.56
C CYS A 3 -45.70 10.32 32.43
N THR A 4 -46.26 9.13 32.62
CA THR A 4 -45.60 7.98 33.23
C THR A 4 -44.60 7.35 32.25
N PRO A 5 -43.31 7.21 32.59
CA PRO A 5 -42.36 6.54 31.72
C PRO A 5 -42.58 5.02 31.70
N LYS A 6 -42.70 4.47 30.49
CA LYS A 6 -42.92 3.07 30.19
C LYS A 6 -41.70 2.23 30.60
N LYS A 7 -41.92 1.20 31.42
CA LYS A 7 -40.91 0.27 31.96
C LYS A 7 -40.22 -0.48 30.81
N SER A 8 -39.03 -0.03 30.38
CA SER A 8 -38.19 -0.79 29.46
C SER A 8 -37.50 -1.91 30.23
N SER A 9 -37.70 -3.15 29.80
CA SER A 9 -36.99 -4.33 30.31
C SER A 9 -35.49 -4.13 30.19
N THR A 10 -34.87 -3.79 31.31
CA THR A 10 -33.42 -3.65 31.43
C THR A 10 -32.87 -5.07 31.50
N VAL A 11 -32.43 -5.61 30.37
CA VAL A 11 -31.59 -6.81 30.37
C VAL A 11 -30.26 -6.37 30.96
N SER A 12 -30.08 -6.61 32.25
CA SER A 12 -28.82 -6.39 32.95
C SER A 12 -27.79 -7.37 32.38
N LEU A 13 -26.89 -6.86 31.53
CA LEU A 13 -25.63 -7.55 31.24
C LEU A 13 -24.94 -7.84 32.57
N PRO A 14 -24.41 -9.06 32.79
CA PRO A 14 -23.64 -9.35 33.99
C PRO A 14 -22.39 -8.47 33.96
N VAL A 15 -22.44 -7.37 34.70
CA VAL A 15 -21.26 -6.59 35.03
C VAL A 15 -20.45 -7.50 35.93
N VAL A 16 -19.39 -8.09 35.38
CA VAL A 16 -18.34 -8.71 36.19
C VAL A 16 -17.92 -7.64 37.17
N GLN A 17 -18.24 -7.83 38.44
CA GLN A 17 -17.77 -6.98 39.52
C GLN A 17 -16.25 -7.15 39.56
N SER A 18 -15.53 -6.31 38.81
CA SER A 18 -14.10 -6.18 38.97
C SER A 18 -13.87 -5.66 40.38
N SER A 19 -13.45 -6.55 41.28
CA SER A 19 -13.01 -6.20 42.63
C SER A 19 -12.10 -4.98 42.54
N ALA A 20 -12.42 -3.96 43.35
CA ALA A 20 -11.83 -2.61 43.33
C ALA A 20 -10.34 -2.55 43.75
N GLY A 21 -9.53 -3.54 43.37
CA GLY A 21 -8.10 -3.64 43.66
C GLY A 21 -7.25 -4.25 42.55
N ASP A 22 -7.84 -4.83 41.50
CA ASP A 22 -7.08 -5.43 40.40
C ASP A 22 -7.60 -4.92 39.04
N ALA A 23 -7.20 -3.70 38.69
CA ALA A 23 -7.17 -3.34 37.28
C ALA A 23 -6.24 -4.36 36.60
N PRO A 24 -6.68 -5.11 35.57
CA PRO A 24 -5.81 -6.06 34.90
C PRO A 24 -4.61 -5.28 34.38
N ARG A 25 -3.45 -5.45 35.04
CA ARG A 25 -2.20 -4.82 34.61
C ARG A 25 -1.94 -5.37 33.22
N ILE A 26 -2.14 -4.53 32.20
CA ILE A 26 -1.90 -4.89 30.81
C ILE A 26 -0.47 -5.39 30.75
N ARG A 27 -0.31 -6.71 30.62
CA ARG A 27 1.00 -7.36 30.67
C ARG A 27 1.81 -6.80 29.50
N HIS A 28 2.90 -6.10 29.80
CA HIS A 28 3.81 -5.62 28.76
C HIS A 28 4.27 -6.83 27.94
N SER A 29 3.93 -6.81 26.65
CA SER A 29 4.30 -7.88 25.74
C SER A 29 5.82 -7.93 25.59
N ARG A 30 6.43 -9.06 25.98
CA ARG A 30 7.86 -9.35 25.75
C ARG A 30 8.22 -9.41 24.26
N MET A 31 7.24 -9.41 23.36
CA MET A 31 7.45 -9.44 21.91
C MET A 31 7.72 -8.05 21.31
N GLY A 32 7.52 -6.96 22.07
CA GLY A 32 7.72 -5.59 21.57
C GLY A 32 9.16 -5.31 21.14
N TRP A 33 10.14 -5.73 21.95
CA TRP A 33 11.57 -5.60 21.62
C TRP A 33 11.97 -6.47 20.43
N LYS A 34 11.46 -7.71 20.35
CA LYS A 34 11.72 -8.60 19.20
C LYS A 34 11.21 -7.99 17.90
N ARG A 35 10.03 -7.38 17.92
CA ARG A 35 9.47 -6.66 16.76
C ARG A 35 10.32 -5.44 16.39
N ALA A 36 10.75 -4.64 17.36
CA ALA A 36 11.62 -3.50 17.12
C ALA A 36 12.97 -3.93 16.53
N ALA A 37 13.55 -5.03 17.01
CA ALA A 37 14.80 -5.58 16.48
C ALA A 37 14.64 -6.02 15.02
N VAL A 38 13.58 -6.75 14.67
CA VAL A 38 13.32 -7.17 13.27
C VAL A 38 13.16 -5.95 12.35
N LEU A 39 12.37 -4.94 12.77
CA LEU A 39 12.19 -3.71 12.00
C LEU A 39 13.50 -2.92 11.84
N GLY A 40 14.30 -2.86 12.91
CA GLY A 40 15.64 -2.26 12.88
C GLY A 40 16.55 -2.99 11.89
N THR A 41 16.55 -4.32 11.89
CA THR A 41 17.34 -5.13 10.94
C THR A 41 16.94 -4.84 9.50
N VAL A 42 15.63 -4.76 9.19
CA VAL A 42 15.17 -4.42 7.83
C VAL A 42 15.69 -3.04 7.41
N GLN A 43 15.63 -2.04 8.30
CA GLN A 43 16.15 -0.71 8.01
C GLN A 43 17.67 -0.72 7.81
N LEU A 44 18.41 -1.50 8.62
CA LEU A 44 19.84 -1.67 8.47
C LEU A 44 20.20 -2.35 7.15
N LEU A 45 19.42 -3.33 6.68
CA LEU A 45 19.63 -3.96 5.37
C LEU A 45 19.42 -2.97 4.23
N ILE A 46 18.39 -2.11 4.32
CA ILE A 46 18.16 -1.04 3.35
C ILE A 46 19.35 -0.06 3.34
N ILE A 47 19.80 0.38 4.51
CA ILE A 47 20.96 1.28 4.64
C ILE A 47 22.22 0.61 4.11
N ALA A 48 22.49 -0.64 4.48
CA ALA A 48 23.64 -1.41 4.02
C ALA A 48 23.63 -1.55 2.49
N ARG A 49 22.46 -1.75 1.88
CA ARG A 49 22.31 -1.78 0.43
C ARG A 49 22.61 -0.42 -0.22
N ILE A 50 22.12 0.67 0.35
CA ILE A 50 22.41 2.03 -0.13
C ILE A 50 23.90 2.35 0.00
N LEU A 51 24.51 1.98 1.13
CA LEU A 51 25.95 2.12 1.35
C LEU A 51 26.74 1.29 0.35
N HIS A 52 26.36 0.02 0.12
CA HIS A 52 26.98 -0.82 -0.88
C HIS A 52 26.91 -0.17 -2.27
N TRP A 53 25.74 0.32 -2.70
CA TRP A 53 25.60 1.08 -3.96
C TRP A 53 26.51 2.32 -4.01
N TYR A 54 26.59 3.07 -2.90
CA TYR A 54 27.44 4.26 -2.80
C TYR A 54 28.93 3.92 -2.92
N PHE A 55 29.37 2.82 -2.30
CA PHE A 55 30.77 2.37 -2.33
C PHE A 55 31.16 1.67 -3.63
N THR A 56 30.25 0.99 -4.33
CA THR A 56 30.51 0.34 -5.62
C THR A 56 30.53 1.33 -6.81
N GLY A 57 30.58 2.63 -6.54
CA GLY A 57 30.88 3.64 -7.58
C GLY A 57 29.70 4.00 -8.49
N LYS A 58 28.45 3.80 -8.05
CA LYS A 58 27.23 4.17 -8.80
C LYS A 58 27.07 3.49 -10.17
N GLY A 59 27.66 2.31 -10.35
CA GLY A 59 27.52 1.50 -11.58
C GLY A 59 26.14 0.82 -11.71
N GLU A 60 26.02 -0.09 -12.68
CA GLU A 60 24.84 -0.94 -12.84
C GLU A 60 24.53 -1.70 -11.55
N THR A 61 23.30 -1.56 -11.05
CA THR A 61 22.90 -2.22 -9.80
C THR A 61 21.62 -3.01 -9.97
N VAL A 62 21.44 -4.04 -9.14
CA VAL A 62 20.20 -4.84 -9.14
C VAL A 62 19.01 -3.89 -9.03
N ALA A 63 18.04 -4.08 -9.92
CA ALA A 63 16.86 -3.26 -10.07
C ALA A 63 16.17 -3.00 -8.70
N PRO A 64 15.53 -1.83 -8.53
CA PRO A 64 14.83 -1.49 -7.29
C PRO A 64 13.87 -2.62 -6.88
N VAL A 65 14.02 -3.10 -5.65
CA VAL A 65 13.17 -4.16 -5.09
C VAL A 65 11.90 -3.50 -4.52
N GLU A 66 11.08 -2.96 -5.42
CA GLU A 66 9.81 -2.34 -5.09
C GLU A 66 8.64 -3.22 -5.54
N PRO A 67 7.61 -3.42 -4.69
CA PRO A 67 6.41 -4.14 -5.09
C PRO A 67 5.67 -3.52 -6.29
N SER A 68 5.86 -2.21 -6.54
CA SER A 68 5.32 -1.49 -7.69
C SER A 68 5.90 -1.99 -9.01
N GLU A 69 7.13 -2.49 -9.05
CA GLU A 69 7.72 -3.07 -10.27
C GLU A 69 7.01 -4.36 -10.70
N ALA A 70 6.24 -5.01 -9.83
CA ALA A 70 5.39 -6.14 -10.21
C ALA A 70 4.30 -5.75 -11.22
N ILE A 71 3.91 -4.46 -11.27
CA ILE A 71 2.94 -3.99 -12.27
C ILE A 71 3.49 -4.10 -13.69
N ARG A 72 4.80 -3.91 -13.88
CA ARG A 72 5.47 -4.03 -15.19
C ARG A 72 5.49 -5.46 -15.68
N THR A 73 5.62 -6.41 -14.78
CA THR A 73 5.47 -7.83 -15.12
C THR A 73 4.07 -8.13 -15.62
N VAL A 74 3.05 -7.47 -15.07
CA VAL A 74 1.65 -7.64 -15.50
C VAL A 74 1.34 -6.88 -16.80
N SER A 75 1.87 -5.67 -17.01
CA SER A 75 1.59 -4.85 -18.19
C SER A 75 2.44 -5.21 -19.41
N ASP A 76 3.73 -5.48 -19.18
CA ASP A 76 4.76 -5.56 -20.22
C ASP A 76 5.32 -6.99 -20.37
N GLY A 77 5.13 -7.85 -19.36
CA GLY A 77 5.63 -9.24 -19.32
C GLY A 77 7.05 -9.43 -18.82
N VAL A 78 7.73 -8.34 -18.46
CA VAL A 78 9.15 -8.34 -18.05
C VAL A 78 9.29 -8.88 -16.64
N ILE A 79 10.23 -9.79 -16.41
CA ILE A 79 10.51 -10.34 -15.08
C ILE A 79 11.52 -9.42 -14.39
N THR A 80 11.04 -8.64 -13.42
CA THR A 80 11.85 -7.71 -12.63
C THR A 80 12.23 -8.30 -11.27
N ALA A 81 13.30 -7.79 -10.66
CA ALA A 81 13.70 -8.20 -9.31
C ALA A 81 12.60 -7.90 -8.26
N GLY A 82 11.86 -6.79 -8.42
CA GLY A 82 10.73 -6.44 -7.58
C GLY A 82 9.55 -7.40 -7.68
N ALA A 83 9.26 -7.93 -8.87
CA ALA A 83 8.21 -8.92 -9.08
C ALA A 83 8.53 -10.27 -8.40
N ILE A 84 9.78 -10.73 -8.50
CA ILE A 84 10.24 -11.96 -7.82
C ILE A 84 10.10 -11.79 -6.30
N PHE A 85 10.57 -10.67 -5.76
CA PHE A 85 10.43 -10.37 -4.33
C PHE A 85 8.97 -10.28 -3.90
N PHE A 86 8.11 -9.64 -4.70
CA PHE A 86 6.68 -9.56 -4.42
C PHE A 86 6.01 -10.94 -4.44
N ALA A 87 6.35 -11.81 -5.39
CA ALA A 87 5.86 -13.19 -5.45
C ALA A 87 6.30 -14.01 -4.22
N ILE A 88 7.56 -13.87 -3.79
CA ILE A 88 8.06 -14.51 -2.57
C ILE A 88 7.33 -13.97 -1.33
N ALA A 89 7.11 -12.66 -1.25
CA ALA A 89 6.38 -12.05 -0.14
C ALA A 89 4.92 -12.56 -0.09
N LEU A 90 4.27 -12.70 -1.25
CA LEU A 90 2.93 -13.26 -1.40
C LEU A 90 2.89 -14.73 -0.99
N ALA A 91 3.82 -15.55 -1.49
CA ALA A 91 3.94 -16.96 -1.08
C ALA A 91 4.21 -17.10 0.42
N SER A 92 5.08 -16.26 0.98
CA SER A 92 5.35 -16.27 2.42
C SER A 92 4.11 -15.91 3.24
N THR A 93 3.26 -15.02 2.73
CA THR A 93 2.01 -14.64 3.40
C THR A 93 0.96 -15.74 3.27
N ALA A 94 0.91 -16.45 2.15
CA ALA A 94 0.03 -17.60 1.97
C ALA A 94 0.41 -18.80 2.86
N ILE A 95 1.67 -18.90 3.31
CA ILE A 95 2.15 -20.01 4.16
C ILE A 95 2.15 -19.62 5.64
N LEU A 96 2.57 -18.39 5.98
CA LEU A 96 2.84 -17.94 7.34
C LEU A 96 1.83 -16.88 7.84
N GLY A 97 0.82 -16.56 7.01
CA GLY A 97 -0.13 -15.47 7.26
C GLY A 97 0.53 -14.09 7.27
N ARG A 98 -0.06 -13.14 8.03
CA ARG A 98 0.36 -11.72 8.14
C ARG A 98 1.73 -11.47 8.81
N TRP A 99 2.69 -12.39 8.69
CA TRP A 99 4.04 -12.26 9.19
C TRP A 99 4.80 -11.11 8.50
N PHE A 100 4.81 -11.08 7.17
CA PHE A 100 5.59 -10.10 6.40
C PHE A 100 5.12 -8.66 6.65
N CYS A 101 3.81 -8.41 6.51
CA CYS A 101 3.23 -7.09 6.74
C CYS A 101 3.25 -6.65 8.22
N GLY A 102 3.27 -7.60 9.17
CA GLY A 102 3.25 -7.30 10.61
C GLY A 102 4.63 -7.04 11.23
N TRP A 103 5.67 -7.71 10.70
CA TRP A 103 7.01 -7.77 11.28
C TRP A 103 8.11 -7.15 10.41
N GLY A 104 7.96 -7.17 9.08
CA GLY A 104 9.01 -6.78 8.14
C GLY A 104 8.74 -5.51 7.33
N CYS A 105 7.58 -4.87 7.50
CA CYS A 105 7.24 -3.68 6.72
C CYS A 105 7.88 -2.41 7.32
N HIS A 106 8.72 -1.72 6.54
CA HIS A 106 9.36 -0.47 6.97
C HIS A 106 8.35 0.67 7.21
N ILE A 107 7.21 0.69 6.50
CA ILE A 107 6.14 1.68 6.73
C ILE A 107 5.54 1.50 8.13
N VAL A 108 5.41 0.25 8.61
CA VAL A 108 4.90 -0.02 9.97
C VAL A 108 5.83 0.57 11.03
N MET A 109 7.15 0.48 10.82
CA MET A 109 8.13 1.12 11.71
C MET A 109 7.95 2.63 11.73
N LEU A 110 7.78 3.27 10.57
CA LEU A 110 7.53 4.70 10.47
C LEU A 110 6.23 5.10 11.19
N GLN A 111 5.15 4.34 11.03
CA GLN A 111 3.88 4.60 11.71
C GLN A 111 3.96 4.43 13.23
N ASP A 112 4.68 3.43 13.71
CA ASP A 112 4.91 3.23 15.14
C ASP A 112 5.78 4.38 15.72
N ALA A 113 6.76 4.87 14.96
CA ALA A 113 7.56 6.05 15.33
C ALA A 113 6.71 7.34 15.36
N CYS A 114 5.86 7.56 14.36
CA CYS A 114 4.91 8.68 14.35
C CYS A 114 3.94 8.62 15.53
N LEU A 115 3.43 7.42 15.88
CA LEU A 115 2.54 7.26 17.03
C LEU A 115 3.24 7.57 18.34
N TRP A 116 4.47 7.11 18.51
CA TRP A 116 5.30 7.45 19.66
C TRP A 116 5.51 8.97 19.76
N LEU A 117 5.77 9.62 18.63
CA LEU A 117 5.94 11.06 18.56
C LEU A 117 4.64 11.82 18.90
N CYS A 118 3.49 11.39 18.37
CA CYS A 118 2.18 11.97 18.71
C CYS A 118 1.88 11.87 20.21
N ARG A 119 2.20 10.73 20.84
CA ARG A 119 2.03 10.54 22.29
C ARG A 119 2.95 11.46 23.08
N LYS A 120 4.18 11.69 22.62
CA LYS A 120 5.11 12.64 23.23
C LYS A 120 4.57 14.08 23.19
N PHE A 121 3.85 14.44 22.13
CA PHE A 121 3.16 15.73 22.02
C PHE A 121 1.77 15.79 22.68
N GLY A 122 1.36 14.75 23.42
CA GLY A 122 0.07 14.73 24.12
C GLY A 122 -1.15 14.54 23.21
N LEU A 123 -0.95 14.29 21.91
CA LEU A 123 -2.04 14.03 20.96
C LEU A 123 -2.56 12.61 21.18
N ARG A 124 -3.84 12.50 21.54
CA ARG A 124 -4.54 11.21 21.71
C ARG A 124 -5.29 10.86 20.41
N PRO A 125 -4.75 9.98 19.54
CA PRO A 125 -5.42 9.63 18.29
C PRO A 125 -6.76 8.94 18.59
N ARG A 126 -7.84 9.44 17.97
CA ARG A 126 -9.17 8.83 18.06
C ARG A 126 -9.46 8.12 16.74
N PRO A 127 -9.30 6.78 16.68
CA PRO A 127 -9.42 6.05 15.43
C PRO A 127 -10.86 6.15 14.89
N PHE A 128 -11.00 6.68 13.67
CA PHE A 128 -12.27 6.69 12.95
C PHE A 128 -12.59 5.26 12.48
N ARG A 129 -13.61 4.65 13.09
CA ARG A 129 -14.04 3.28 12.78
C ARG A 129 -15.14 3.32 11.72
N SER A 130 -14.77 3.18 10.45
CA SER A 130 -15.71 2.98 9.35
C SER A 130 -15.41 1.66 8.63
N ARG A 131 -16.46 0.88 8.36
CA ARG A 131 -16.36 -0.36 7.58
C ARG A 131 -16.05 -0.10 6.11
N LEU A 132 -16.42 1.08 5.60
CA LEU A 132 -16.18 1.47 4.21
C LEU A 132 -14.68 1.59 3.91
N LEU A 133 -13.89 2.03 4.89
CA LEU A 133 -12.44 2.15 4.76
C LEU A 133 -11.77 0.80 4.46
N LEU A 134 -12.40 -0.32 4.81
CA LEU A 134 -11.89 -1.66 4.58
C LEU A 134 -11.94 -2.08 3.10
N TYR A 135 -12.78 -1.44 2.28
CA TYR A 135 -12.83 -1.66 0.84
C TYR A 135 -11.76 -0.88 0.07
N ILE A 136 -11.17 0.17 0.65
CA ILE A 136 -10.18 1.02 -0.03
C ILE A 136 -8.95 0.21 -0.47
N PRO A 137 -8.29 -0.61 0.38
CA PRO A 137 -7.17 -1.45 -0.05
C PRO A 137 -7.52 -2.40 -1.18
N LEU A 138 -8.73 -2.97 -1.14
CA LEU A 138 -9.21 -3.90 -2.17
C LEU A 138 -9.42 -3.17 -3.50
N LEU A 139 -10.09 -2.03 -3.48
CA LEU A 139 -10.31 -1.21 -4.67
C LEU A 139 -8.99 -0.70 -5.26
N LEU A 140 -8.04 -0.26 -4.41
CA LEU A 140 -6.75 0.24 -4.86
C LEU A 140 -5.87 -0.88 -5.43
N GLY A 141 -5.85 -2.06 -4.80
CA GLY A 141 -5.18 -3.24 -5.34
C GLY A 141 -5.79 -3.67 -6.66
N LEU A 142 -7.12 -3.76 -6.73
CA LEU A 142 -7.85 -4.07 -7.96
C LEU A 142 -7.54 -3.06 -9.06
N TYR A 143 -7.58 -1.78 -8.75
CA TYR A 143 -7.21 -0.72 -9.69
C TYR A 143 -5.77 -0.89 -10.17
N MET A 144 -4.80 -1.06 -9.27
CA MET A 144 -3.38 -1.13 -9.64
C MET A 144 -3.06 -2.34 -10.53
N PHE A 145 -3.70 -3.49 -10.33
CA PHE A 145 -3.43 -4.70 -11.11
C PHE A 145 -4.37 -4.91 -12.31
N ILE A 146 -5.64 -4.54 -12.21
CA ILE A 146 -6.61 -4.72 -13.31
C ILE A 146 -6.56 -3.57 -14.31
N TRP A 147 -6.35 -2.32 -13.87
CA TRP A 147 -6.29 -1.17 -14.78
C TRP A 147 -5.28 -1.33 -15.93
N PRO A 148 -4.01 -1.74 -15.71
CA PRO A 148 -3.07 -1.92 -16.82
C PRO A 148 -3.50 -3.02 -17.80
N LEU A 149 -4.11 -4.10 -17.32
CA LEU A 149 -4.66 -5.17 -18.17
C LEU A 149 -5.86 -4.67 -18.97
N ALA A 150 -6.80 -3.98 -18.32
CA ALA A 150 -7.96 -3.39 -18.97
C ALA A 150 -7.55 -2.35 -20.02
N TYR A 151 -6.53 -1.54 -19.72
CA TYR A 151 -5.97 -0.59 -20.66
C TYR A 151 -5.42 -1.30 -21.91
N ARG A 152 -4.64 -2.36 -21.72
CA ARG A 152 -4.02 -3.12 -22.81
C ARG A 152 -5.05 -3.90 -23.66
N PHE A 153 -6.01 -4.57 -23.03
CA PHE A 153 -6.95 -5.47 -23.74
C PHE A 153 -8.25 -4.80 -24.21
N ALA A 154 -8.72 -3.74 -23.55
CA ALA A 154 -9.96 -3.08 -23.91
C ALA A 154 -9.72 -1.70 -24.53
N ILE A 155 -8.86 -0.87 -23.94
CA ILE A 155 -8.70 0.53 -24.35
C ILE A 155 -7.80 0.67 -25.58
N VAL A 156 -6.70 -0.08 -25.69
CA VAL A 156 -5.86 -0.02 -26.90
C VAL A 156 -6.60 -0.46 -28.17
N PRO A 157 -7.28 -1.64 -28.23
CA PRO A 157 -8.02 -2.01 -29.43
C PRO A 157 -9.22 -1.08 -29.66
N ALA A 158 -9.89 -0.59 -28.62
CA ALA A 158 -10.97 0.38 -28.78
C ALA A 158 -10.49 1.73 -29.32
N THR A 159 -9.34 2.23 -28.86
CA THR A 159 -8.73 3.47 -29.37
C THR A 159 -8.18 3.29 -30.78
N GLN A 160 -7.63 2.11 -31.11
CA GLN A 160 -7.21 1.78 -32.48
C GLN A 160 -8.41 1.69 -33.43
N ALA A 161 -9.47 0.98 -33.04
CA ALA A 161 -10.72 0.89 -33.81
C ALA A 161 -11.44 2.25 -33.95
N LEU A 162 -11.36 3.08 -32.91
CA LEU A 162 -11.87 4.45 -32.96
C LEU A 162 -11.00 5.34 -33.85
N SER A 163 -9.67 5.18 -33.83
CA SER A 163 -8.74 5.94 -34.67
C SER A 163 -8.83 5.57 -36.16
N SER A 164 -9.17 4.31 -36.47
CA SER A 164 -9.44 3.89 -37.85
C SER A 164 -10.82 4.33 -38.35
N SER A 165 -11.78 4.54 -37.45
CA SER A 165 -13.14 5.01 -37.77
C SER A 165 -13.26 6.53 -37.81
N LEU A 166 -12.54 7.26 -36.96
CA LEU A 166 -12.36 8.71 -37.03
C LEU A 166 -11.15 9.00 -37.90
N GLY A 167 -11.37 9.11 -39.22
CA GLY A 167 -10.36 9.65 -40.13
C GLY A 167 -9.79 10.96 -39.58
N ARG A 168 -8.47 10.94 -39.35
CA ARG A 168 -7.42 11.95 -39.05
C ARG A 168 -7.73 13.45 -38.81
N ASP A 169 -8.94 13.98 -39.00
CA ASP A 169 -9.10 15.41 -39.30
C ASP A 169 -10.08 16.20 -38.42
N HIS A 170 -10.79 15.61 -37.44
CA HIS A 170 -11.72 16.38 -36.62
C HIS A 170 -11.36 16.33 -35.13
N ALA A 171 -10.57 17.34 -34.75
CA ALA A 171 -10.47 17.95 -33.43
C ALA A 171 -11.29 17.26 -32.34
N ILE A 172 -10.68 16.29 -31.64
CA ILE A 172 -11.20 15.84 -30.35
C ILE A 172 -11.19 17.07 -29.44
N PRO A 173 -12.35 17.55 -28.95
CA PRO A 173 -12.41 18.71 -28.07
C PRO A 173 -11.44 18.52 -26.91
N SER A 174 -10.66 19.55 -26.58
CA SER A 174 -9.69 19.54 -25.47
C SER A 174 -10.31 19.09 -24.14
N ALA A 175 -11.63 19.26 -23.99
CA ALA A 175 -12.44 18.74 -22.88
C ALA A 175 -12.40 17.20 -22.77
N ILE A 176 -12.52 16.48 -23.89
CA ILE A 176 -12.47 15.01 -23.92
C ILE A 176 -11.04 14.53 -23.62
N ARG A 177 -10.02 15.21 -24.17
CA ARG A 177 -8.60 14.94 -23.87
C ARG A 177 -8.27 15.16 -22.39
N SER A 178 -8.84 16.19 -21.75
CA SER A 178 -8.64 16.45 -20.31
C SER A 178 -9.35 15.43 -19.41
N SER A 179 -10.55 14.96 -19.79
CA SER A 179 -11.27 13.92 -19.04
C SER A 179 -10.58 12.57 -19.11
N PHE A 180 -10.00 12.21 -20.27
CA PHE A 180 -9.16 11.02 -20.40
C PHE A 180 -7.78 11.19 -19.76
N GLY A 181 -7.29 12.42 -19.60
CA GLY A 181 -6.04 12.72 -18.89
C GLY A 181 -6.05 12.39 -17.39
N PHE A 182 -7.20 12.56 -16.72
CA PHE A 182 -7.37 12.17 -15.30
C PHE A 182 -7.26 10.64 -15.10
N PHE A 183 -7.70 9.86 -16.09
CA PHE A 183 -7.53 8.39 -16.12
C PHE A 183 -6.26 7.94 -16.85
N ASN A 184 -5.38 8.88 -17.22
CA ASN A 184 -4.14 8.64 -17.98
C ASN A 184 -4.35 7.80 -19.26
N VAL A 185 -5.51 7.93 -19.89
CA VAL A 185 -5.84 7.25 -21.13
C VAL A 185 -5.21 8.03 -22.28
N ARG A 186 -4.14 7.49 -22.85
CA ARG A 186 -3.46 8.04 -24.03
C ARG A 186 -4.03 7.35 -25.28
N ILE A 187 -4.33 8.10 -26.33
CA ILE A 187 -4.63 7.50 -27.64
C ILE A 187 -3.33 6.83 -28.11
N HIS A 188 -3.34 5.50 -28.23
CA HIS A 188 -2.17 4.74 -28.62
C HIS A 188 -2.20 4.54 -30.14
N GLU A 189 -1.39 5.30 -30.87
CA GLU A 189 -1.31 5.25 -32.33
C GLU A 189 -0.29 4.19 -32.84
N GLY A 190 0.33 3.43 -31.93
CA GLY A 190 1.34 2.41 -32.23
C GLY A 190 0.86 0.97 -32.04
N PRO A 191 1.59 -0.02 -32.57
CA PRO A 191 1.38 -1.44 -32.27
C PRO A 191 1.52 -1.69 -30.77
N ILE A 192 0.65 -2.52 -30.20
CA ILE A 192 0.76 -2.93 -28.79
C ILE A 192 2.16 -3.54 -28.60
N PRO A 193 2.99 -3.03 -27.68
CA PRO A 193 4.31 -3.61 -27.45
C PRO A 193 4.13 -5.09 -27.11
N PRO A 194 4.82 -6.02 -27.79
CA PRO A 194 4.67 -7.44 -27.53
C PRO A 194 5.00 -7.74 -26.07
N LEU A 195 4.39 -8.78 -25.51
CA LEU A 195 4.72 -9.21 -24.16
C LEU A 195 6.19 -9.68 -24.18
N GLN A 196 7.10 -8.84 -23.71
CA GLN A 196 8.53 -9.12 -23.73
C GLN A 196 8.84 -10.05 -22.57
N ARG A 197 9.39 -11.24 -22.85
CA ARG A 197 9.86 -12.18 -21.82
C ARG A 197 11.32 -11.92 -21.48
N ASP A 198 11.64 -10.66 -21.27
CA ASP A 198 13.00 -10.23 -20.98
C ASP A 198 13.23 -10.18 -19.47
N TRP A 199 14.47 -10.47 -19.06
CA TRP A 199 14.90 -10.47 -17.66
C TRP A 199 15.64 -9.18 -17.37
N GLU A 200 14.94 -8.18 -16.84
CA GLU A 200 15.54 -6.90 -16.47
C GLU A 200 15.86 -6.88 -14.97
N LEU A 201 16.97 -7.51 -14.61
CA LEU A 201 17.43 -7.64 -13.21
C LEU A 201 18.35 -6.50 -12.77
N THR A 202 18.90 -5.71 -13.69
CA THR A 202 19.80 -4.59 -13.41
C THR A 202 19.27 -3.29 -14.01
N LYS A 203 19.48 -2.17 -13.31
CA LYS A 203 19.16 -0.81 -13.77
C LYS A 203 20.38 0.10 -13.58
N THR A 204 20.59 0.99 -14.54
CA THR A 204 21.66 2.02 -14.53
C THR A 204 21.30 3.18 -13.61
N ASP A 205 20.04 3.61 -13.63
CA ASP A 205 19.58 4.83 -12.94
C ASP A 205 18.70 4.51 -11.72
N PHE A 206 19.32 3.91 -10.69
CA PHE A 206 18.64 3.57 -9.43
C PHE A 206 17.93 4.77 -8.76
N TRP A 207 18.50 5.97 -8.86
CA TRP A 207 17.96 7.17 -8.22
C TRP A 207 16.80 7.82 -8.96
N ALA A 208 16.57 7.49 -10.22
CA ALA A 208 15.49 8.09 -11.01
C ALA A 208 14.09 7.64 -10.55
N THR A 209 13.99 6.49 -9.88
CA THR A 209 12.72 5.95 -9.38
C THR A 209 12.27 6.59 -8.06
N PHE A 210 13.19 7.18 -7.28
CA PHE A 210 12.82 7.76 -5.99
C PHE A 210 12.10 9.10 -6.15
N PRO A 211 10.94 9.28 -5.50
CA PRO A 211 10.26 10.57 -5.50
C PRO A 211 11.15 11.63 -4.84
N GLY A 212 11.26 12.79 -5.49
CA GLY A 212 12.00 13.93 -4.94
C GLY A 212 11.41 14.41 -3.61
N TRP A 213 12.17 15.22 -2.88
CA TRP A 213 11.79 15.78 -1.57
C TRP A 213 10.41 16.44 -1.56
N ALA A 214 10.03 17.09 -2.68
CA ALA A 214 8.73 17.74 -2.85
C ALA A 214 7.54 16.78 -2.71
N VAL A 215 7.69 15.51 -3.08
CA VAL A 215 6.65 14.47 -2.94
C VAL A 215 6.86 13.66 -1.66
N GLY A 216 8.13 13.39 -1.30
CA GLY A 216 8.48 12.60 -0.13
C GLY A 216 8.02 13.20 1.20
N ILE A 217 8.19 14.51 1.41
CA ILE A 217 7.80 15.17 2.67
C ILE A 217 6.28 15.13 2.87
N PRO A 218 5.43 15.57 1.91
CA PRO A 218 3.98 15.42 2.04
C PRO A 218 3.55 13.97 2.23
N PHE A 219 4.17 13.02 1.53
CA PHE A 219 3.86 11.60 1.70
C PHE A 219 4.14 11.11 3.11
N LEU A 220 5.30 11.47 3.69
CA LEU A 220 5.64 11.12 5.07
C LEU A 220 4.65 11.74 6.07
N LEU A 221 4.26 13.00 5.85
CA LEU A 221 3.27 13.67 6.70
C LEU A 221 1.89 13.03 6.61
N VAL A 222 1.41 12.70 5.40
CA VAL A 222 0.09 12.10 5.21
C VAL A 222 0.08 10.64 5.66
N CYS A 223 0.97 9.80 5.11
CA CYS A 223 1.00 8.35 5.38
C CYS A 223 1.60 8.01 6.75
N GLY A 224 2.46 8.84 7.31
CA GLY A 224 2.98 8.69 8.68
C GLY A 224 2.07 9.37 9.70
N PHE A 225 2.10 10.71 9.75
CA PHE A 225 1.42 11.47 10.80
C PHE A 225 -0.12 11.49 10.64
N GLY A 226 -0.63 11.83 9.46
CA GLY A 226 -2.05 12.00 9.18
C GLY A 226 -2.84 10.70 9.39
N THR A 227 -2.39 9.60 8.78
CA THR A 227 -3.06 8.30 8.98
C THR A 227 -2.97 7.83 10.42
N VAL A 228 -1.85 8.02 11.13
CA VAL A 228 -1.74 7.62 12.55
C VAL A 228 -2.66 8.47 13.43
N TYR A 229 -2.81 9.75 13.12
CA TYR A 229 -3.69 10.65 13.86
C TYR A 229 -5.18 10.26 13.73
N PHE A 230 -5.64 9.97 12.50
CA PHE A 230 -7.04 9.68 12.22
C PHE A 230 -7.43 8.20 12.34
N LEU A 231 -6.56 7.27 11.94
CA LEU A 231 -6.85 5.83 11.85
C LEU A 231 -6.14 5.03 12.96
N GLY A 232 -5.14 5.61 13.63
CA GLY A 232 -4.38 4.96 14.69
C GLY A 232 -3.19 4.14 14.19
N ALA A 233 -2.59 3.37 15.10
CA ALA A 233 -1.44 2.51 14.79
C ALA A 233 -1.77 1.51 13.68
N LYS A 234 -0.90 1.36 12.68
CA LYS A 234 -1.09 0.48 11.50
C LYS A 234 -2.30 0.86 10.62
N GLY A 235 -2.74 2.11 10.68
CA GLY A 235 -3.85 2.61 9.88
C GLY A 235 -3.60 2.51 8.37
N TYR A 236 -2.39 2.83 7.91
CA TYR A 236 -2.06 2.75 6.47
C TYR A 236 -2.01 1.30 5.98
N CYS A 237 -1.39 0.41 6.74
CA CYS A 237 -1.32 -1.00 6.38
C CYS A 237 -2.68 -1.69 6.35
N THR A 238 -3.67 -1.15 7.07
CA THR A 238 -5.03 -1.69 7.10
C THR A 238 -5.95 -1.04 6.06
N TYR A 239 -5.79 0.24 5.77
CA TYR A 239 -6.76 1.00 4.97
C TYR A 239 -6.19 1.69 3.72
N GLY A 240 -4.86 1.85 3.62
CA GLY A 240 -4.21 2.59 2.52
C GLY A 240 -3.23 1.76 1.67
N CYS A 241 -2.81 0.58 2.14
CA CYS A 241 -1.88 -0.26 1.41
C CYS A 241 -2.59 -0.96 0.24
N PRO A 242 -2.24 -0.69 -1.04
CA PRO A 242 -2.85 -1.37 -2.20
C PRO A 242 -2.68 -2.88 -2.14
N TYR A 243 -1.54 -3.33 -1.64
CA TYR A 243 -1.23 -4.76 -1.50
C TYR A 243 -2.02 -5.41 -0.36
N GLY A 244 -2.48 -4.64 0.62
CA GLY A 244 -3.27 -5.15 1.74
C GLY A 244 -4.56 -5.83 1.29
N GLY A 245 -5.14 -5.38 0.17
CA GLY A 245 -6.31 -6.02 -0.44
C GLY A 245 -6.05 -7.42 -0.99
N LEU A 246 -4.83 -7.70 -1.46
CA LEU A 246 -4.42 -9.04 -1.94
C LEU A 246 -3.93 -9.93 -0.80
N PHE A 247 -3.24 -9.36 0.18
CA PHE A 247 -2.74 -10.13 1.33
C PHE A 247 -3.87 -10.58 2.27
N ALA A 248 -4.96 -9.82 2.41
CA ALA A 248 -6.09 -10.19 3.27
C ALA A 248 -6.79 -11.52 2.90
N PRO A 249 -7.16 -11.81 1.63
CA PRO A 249 -7.73 -13.10 1.25
C PRO A 249 -6.71 -14.23 1.35
N LEU A 250 -5.42 -13.97 1.11
CA LEU A 250 -4.37 -14.99 1.24
C LEU A 250 -4.11 -15.37 2.70
N ASP A 251 -4.17 -14.41 3.62
CA ASP A 251 -4.10 -14.64 5.07
C ASP A 251 -5.29 -15.49 5.57
N ALA A 252 -6.44 -15.45 4.88
CA ALA A 252 -7.58 -16.29 5.21
C ALA A 252 -7.43 -17.75 4.71
N LEU A 253 -6.47 -18.01 3.81
CA LEU A 253 -6.18 -19.35 3.28
C LEU A 253 -5.04 -20.06 4.03
N ALA A 254 -4.23 -19.31 4.79
CA ALA A 254 -3.11 -19.80 5.60
C ALA A 254 -3.59 -20.32 6.97
#